data_AF-A0A7X9II65-F1
#
_entry.id   AF-A0A7X9II65-F1
#
_cell.length_a   1.000
_cell.length_b   1.000
_cell.length_c   1.000
_cell.angle_alpha   90.00
_cell.angle_beta   90.00
_cell.angle_gamma   90.00
#
_symmetry.space_group_name_H-M   'P 1'
#
loop_
_entity.id
_entity.type
_entity.pdbx_description
1 polymer ?
#
loop_
_entity_poly.entity_id
_entity_poly.type
_entity_poly.pdbx_seq_one_letter_code
_entity_poly.pdbx_strand_id
1 'polypeptide(L)' 'MAESKPTPQSTFTGPIVVDPITRIEGHLRIMVEVENGKVKDAWSSSQLFRGLEI' A
#
# COMPACT_ATOMS: atom_id res chain seq x y z
N MET A 1 -32.20 -7.28 11.87
CA MET A 1 -31.10 -7.17 10.89
C MET A 1 -30.35 -5.90 11.22
N ALA A 2 -29.07 -5.97 11.56
CA ALA A 2 -28.32 -4.79 11.98
C ALA A 2 -27.92 -3.95 10.75
N GLU A 3 -28.21 -2.66 10.78
CA GLU A 3 -27.79 -1.66 9.78
C GLU A 3 -26.25 -1.66 9.66
N SER A 4 -25.70 -1.87 8.46
CA SER A 4 -24.26 -1.83 8.23
C SER A 4 -23.78 -0.37 8.23
N LYS A 5 -23.08 0.04 9.30
CA LYS A 5 -22.39 1.32 9.32
C LYS A 5 -21.33 1.35 8.22
N PRO A 6 -21.23 2.41 7.40
CA PRO A 6 -20.22 2.49 6.36
C PRO A 6 -18.82 2.57 6.97
N THR A 7 -17.85 1.90 6.34
CA THR A 7 -16.43 1.97 6.74
C THR A 7 -15.97 3.44 6.69
N PRO A 8 -15.30 3.97 7.72
CA PRO A 8 -14.72 5.30 7.67
C PRO A 8 -13.75 5.42 6.48
N GLN A 9 -13.92 6.43 5.65
CA GLN A 9 -13.04 6.75 4.52
C GLN A 9 -12.65 8.22 4.62
N SER A 10 -11.38 8.52 4.32
CA SER A 10 -10.93 9.90 4.21
C SER A 10 -11.37 10.52 2.88
N THR A 11 -11.12 11.81 2.68
CA THR A 11 -11.26 12.47 1.36
C THR A 11 -9.90 12.70 0.71
N PHE A 12 -8.86 11.97 1.14
CA PHE A 12 -7.50 12.18 0.67
C PHE A 12 -7.37 11.82 -0.81
N THR A 13 -6.65 12.66 -1.56
CA THR A 13 -6.27 12.42 -2.95
C THR A 13 -4.79 12.76 -3.11
N GLY A 14 -4.00 11.80 -3.62
CA GLY A 14 -2.57 11.95 -3.79
C GLY A 14 -1.79 10.65 -3.60
N PRO A 15 -0.45 10.69 -3.77
CA PRO A 15 0.41 9.54 -3.60
C PRO A 15 0.68 9.25 -2.12
N ILE A 16 0.76 7.96 -1.76
CA ILE A 16 1.26 7.50 -0.46
C ILE A 16 2.37 6.49 -0.74
N VAL A 17 3.50 6.66 -0.05
CA VAL A 17 4.61 5.70 -0.07
C VAL A 17 4.77 5.14 1.33
N VAL A 18 4.79 3.81 1.43
CA VAL A 18 5.13 3.10 2.65
C VAL A 18 6.39 2.30 2.41
N ASP A 19 7.46 2.72 3.07
CA ASP A 19 8.80 2.13 2.96
C ASP A 19 9.53 2.30 4.31
N PRO A 20 9.84 1.21 5.04
CA PRO A 20 9.49 -0.18 4.72
C PRO A 20 8.04 -0.52 5.07
N ILE A 21 7.45 -1.47 4.34
CA ILE A 21 6.32 -2.23 4.85
C ILE A 21 6.82 -3.14 5.98
N THR A 22 6.35 -2.89 7.20
CA THR A 22 6.74 -3.68 8.37
C THR A 22 5.76 -4.85 8.60
N ARG A 23 6.16 -5.82 9.45
CA ARG A 23 5.43 -7.08 9.71
C ARG A 23 5.27 -8.01 8.49
N ILE A 24 6.26 -7.97 7.61
CA ILE A 24 6.50 -8.96 6.56
C ILE A 24 7.96 -9.41 6.65
N GLU A 25 8.32 -10.48 5.93
CA GLU A 25 9.71 -10.84 5.67
C GLU A 25 10.24 -10.04 4.46
N GLY A 26 11.54 -9.75 4.42
CA GLY A 26 12.18 -9.04 3.33
C GLY A 26 12.04 -7.51 3.36
N HIS A 27 12.34 -6.87 2.22
CA HIS A 27 12.38 -5.41 2.05
C HIS A 27 11.42 -4.98 0.94
N LEU A 28 10.24 -4.53 1.33
CA LEU A 28 9.18 -4.12 0.41
C LEU A 28 8.85 -2.64 0.57
N ARG A 29 8.78 -1.97 -0.57
CA ARG A 29 8.16 -0.65 -0.73
C ARG A 29 6.85 -0.80 -1.47
N ILE A 30 5.80 -0.15 -0.95
CA ILE A 30 4.53 0.03 -1.66
C ILE A 30 4.31 1.51 -1.92
N MET A 31 3.92 1.83 -3.15
CA MET A 31 3.41 3.15 -3.53
C MET A 31 1.99 2.99 -4.00
N VAL A 32 1.09 3.86 -3.55
CA VAL A 32 -0.30 3.89 -4.01
C VAL A 32 -0.68 5.29 -4.45
N GLU A 33 -1.51 5.36 -5.47
CA GLU A 33 -2.23 6.57 -5.83
C GLU A 33 -3.64 6.47 -5.22
N VAL A 34 -4.00 7.46 -4.40
CA VAL A 34 -5.32 7.54 -3.75
C VAL A 34 -6.15 8.62 -4.42
N GLU A 35 -7.41 8.34 -4.69
CA GLU A 35 -8.40 9.29 -5.19
C GLU A 35 -9.69 9.19 -4.36
N ASN A 36 -10.12 10.31 -3.76
CA ASN A 36 -11.32 10.41 -2.92
C ASN A 36 -11.37 9.35 -1.81
N GLY A 37 -10.23 9.16 -1.13
CA GLY A 37 -10.08 8.20 -0.03
C GLY A 37 -9.94 6.75 -0.44
N LYS A 38 -9.97 6.43 -1.74
CA LYS A 38 -9.84 5.06 -2.24
C LYS A 38 -8.55 4.90 -3.04
N VAL A 39 -7.89 3.76 -2.85
CA VAL A 39 -6.72 3.40 -3.68
C VAL A 39 -7.19 3.16 -5.12
N LYS A 40 -6.58 3.88 -6.06
CA LYS A 40 -6.84 3.80 -7.50
C LYS A 40 -5.82 2.90 -8.19
N ASP A 41 -4.54 3.04 -7.85
CA ASP A 41 -3.44 2.27 -8.41
C ASP A 41 -2.38 1.98 -7.33
N ALA A 42 -1.57 0.93 -7.56
CA ALA A 42 -0.57 0.48 -6.61
C ALA A 42 0.65 -0.16 -7.30
N TRP A 43 1.84 0.14 -6.79
CA TRP A 43 3.10 -0.43 -7.23
C TRP A 43 3.81 -1.14 -6.07
N SER A 44 4.38 -2.29 -6.39
CA SER A 44 5.17 -3.12 -5.49
C SER A 44 6.63 -3.18 -5.97
N SER A 45 7.56 -2.85 -5.08
CA SER A 45 8.99 -2.80 -5.41
C SER A 45 9.83 -3.41 -4.29
N SER A 46 10.52 -4.50 -4.61
CA SER A 46 11.51 -5.13 -3.74
C SER A 46 12.80 -4.30 -3.71
N GLN A 47 13.26 -3.94 -2.52
CA GLN A 47 14.45 -3.08 -2.36
C GLN A 47 15.74 -3.87 -2.12
N LEU A 48 15.67 -5.21 -2.03
CA LEU A 48 16.82 -6.06 -1.81
C LEU A 48 16.97 -7.09 -2.92
N PHE A 49 18.12 -7.07 -3.57
CA PHE A 49 18.58 -8.09 -4.50
C PHE A 49 19.74 -8.87 -3.86
N ARG A 50 19.67 -10.21 -3.87
CA ARG A 50 20.71 -11.09 -3.29
C ARG A 50 21.60 -11.78 -4.33
N GLY A 51 21.14 -11.98 -5.56
CA GLY A 51 21.94 -12.62 -6.61
C GLY A 51 22.37 -14.04 -6.31
N LEU A 52 21.47 -14.91 -5.84
CA LEU A 52 21.83 -16.29 -5.49
C LEU A 52 22.07 -17.19 -6.72
N GLU A 53 21.43 -16.87 -7.84
CA GLU A 53 21.42 -17.67 -9.08
C GLU A 53 21.98 -16.88 -10.28
N ILE A 54 22.38 -15.62 -10.06
CA ILE A 54 23.11 -14.81 -11.03
C ILE A 54 24.61 -14.94 -10.73
#